data_AF-A0A424QHR1-F1
#
_entry.id   AF-A0A424QHR1-F1
#
_cell.length_a   1.000
_cell.length_b   1.000
_cell.length_c   1.000
_cell.angle_alpha   90.00
_cell.angle_beta   90.00
_cell.angle_gamma   90.00
#
_symmetry.space_group_name_H-M   'P 1'
#
loop_
_entity.id
_entity.type
_entity.pdbx_description
1 polymer ?
#
loop_
_entity_poly.entity_id
_entity_poly.type
_entity_poly.pdbx_seq_one_letter_code
_entity_poly.pdbx_strand_id
1 'polypeptide(L)'
;MSSMEEQLGKGYQQMIIGLIVFIAGAIWGGMQATEGMVAEDVYWPAVMMLSGAMVALLGTTFGTDHEDDRSNDLGDAINELTDRINRLVGSSSKEDQEE
;
A
#
# COMPACT_ATOMS: atom_id res chain seq x y z
N MET A 1 -22.49 14.06 -10.33
CA MET A 1 -21.06 13.84 -10.05
C MET A 1 -20.96 13.49 -8.57
N SER A 2 -20.10 12.53 -8.21
CA SER A 2 -20.00 12.03 -6.84
C SER A 2 -19.33 13.08 -5.96
N SER A 3 -19.88 13.34 -4.76
CA SER A 3 -19.28 14.22 -3.73
C SER A 3 -17.82 13.87 -3.39
N MET A 4 -17.42 12.63 -3.65
CA MET A 4 -16.08 12.09 -3.40
C MET A 4 -15.05 12.47 -4.49
N GLU A 5 -15.50 12.66 -5.74
CA GLU A 5 -14.66 13.07 -6.87
C GLU A 5 -14.28 14.56 -6.77
N GLU A 6 -15.19 15.38 -6.25
CA GLU A 6 -15.00 16.82 -6.04
C GLU A 6 -14.03 17.14 -4.88
N GLN A 7 -13.97 16.29 -3.85
CA GLN A 7 -13.02 16.44 -2.74
C GLN A 7 -11.62 15.89 -3.05
N LEU A 8 -11.53 14.82 -3.85
CA LEU A 8 -10.29 14.10 -4.12
C LEU A 8 -9.64 14.43 -5.46
N GLY A 9 -10.26 15.28 -6.28
CA GLY A 9 -9.71 15.80 -7.53
C GLY A 9 -9.07 14.72 -8.40
N LYS A 10 -7.84 14.96 -8.88
CA LYS A 10 -7.10 14.02 -9.73
C LYS A 10 -6.67 12.74 -9.00
N GLY A 11 -6.58 12.74 -7.67
CA GLY A 11 -6.22 11.53 -6.92
C GLY A 11 -7.39 10.61 -6.60
N TYR A 12 -8.63 11.02 -6.88
CA TYR A 12 -9.76 10.10 -6.93
C TYR A 12 -9.49 8.93 -7.89
N GLN A 13 -8.90 9.22 -9.06
CA GLN A 13 -8.55 8.20 -10.04
C GLN A 13 -7.44 7.28 -9.55
N GLN A 14 -6.42 7.82 -8.86
CA GLN A 14 -5.37 7.00 -8.24
C GLN A 14 -5.92 6.12 -7.12
N MET A 15 -6.85 6.64 -6.31
CA MET A 15 -7.51 5.89 -5.26
C MET A 15 -8.31 4.70 -5.81
N ILE A 16 -9.11 4.93 -6.85
CA ILE A 16 -9.86 3.86 -7.53
C ILE A 16 -8.92 2.80 -8.11
N ILE A 17 -7.84 3.21 -8.79
CA ILE A 17 -6.87 2.28 -9.38
C ILE A 17 -6.23 1.44 -8.28
N GLY A 18 -5.80 2.05 -7.18
CA GLY A 18 -5.23 1.35 -6.03
C GLY A 18 -6.20 0.35 -5.41
N LEU A 19 -7.48 0.73 -5.24
CA LEU A 19 -8.52 -0.14 -4.71
C LEU A 19 -8.80 -1.34 -5.61
N ILE A 20 -8.81 -1.14 -6.93
CA ILE A 20 -8.99 -2.22 -7.92
C ILE A 20 -7.84 -3.21 -7.85
N VAL A 21 -6.59 -2.72 -7.81
CA VAL A 21 -5.40 -3.57 -7.70
C VAL A 21 -5.40 -4.35 -6.39
N PHE A 22 -5.80 -3.71 -5.28
CA PHE A 22 -5.95 -4.36 -3.99
C PHE A 22 -6.97 -5.52 -4.03
N ILE A 23 -8.17 -5.27 -4.57
CA ILE A 23 -9.22 -6.28 -4.68
C ILE A 23 -8.80 -7.41 -5.63
N ALA A 24 -8.11 -7.11 -6.72
CA ALA A 24 -7.57 -8.12 -7.63
C ALA A 24 -6.56 -9.05 -6.94
N GLY A 25 -5.66 -8.49 -6.12
CA GLY A 25 -4.74 -9.26 -5.31
C GLY A 25 -5.46 -10.15 -4.29
N ALA A 26 -6.51 -9.62 -3.65
CA ALA A 26 -7.31 -10.39 -2.68
C ALA A 26 -8.08 -11.55 -3.33
N ILE A 27 -8.67 -11.34 -4.51
CA ILE A 27 -9.35 -12.40 -5.26
C ILE A 27 -8.34 -13.47 -5.71
N TRP A 28 -7.20 -13.05 -6.23
CA TRP A 28 -6.13 -13.96 -6.65
C TRP A 28 -5.63 -14.81 -5.47
N GLY A 29 -5.34 -14.20 -4.32
CA GLY A 29 -4.92 -14.90 -3.11
C GLY A 29 -6.00 -15.83 -2.57
N GLY A 30 -7.26 -15.38 -2.57
CA GLY A 30 -8.40 -16.20 -2.15
C GLY A 30 -8.63 -17.43 -3.04
N MET A 31 -8.31 -17.35 -4.33
CA MET A 31 -8.34 -18.52 -5.23
C MET A 31 -7.21 -19.51 -4.97
N GLN A 32 -6.05 -19.05 -4.51
CA GLN A 32 -4.91 -19.92 -4.18
C GLN A 32 -4.98 -20.50 -2.75
N ALA A 33 -5.83 -19.95 -1.89
CA ALA A 33 -6.05 -20.40 -0.52
C ALA A 33 -6.84 -21.72 -0.43
N THR A 34 -6.24 -22.81 -0.91
CA THR A 34 -6.75 -24.19 -0.82
C THR A 34 -5.95 -25.04 0.18
N GLU A 35 -6.39 -26.27 0.50
CA GLU A 35 -5.69 -27.13 1.46
C GLU A 35 -4.25 -27.42 0.99
N GLY A 36 -3.26 -26.94 1.76
CA GLY A 36 -1.83 -27.09 1.46
C GLY A 36 -1.07 -25.81 1.11
N MET A 37 -1.66 -24.63 1.35
CA MET A 37 -1.09 -23.31 1.04
C MET A 37 0.36 -23.15 1.53
N VAL A 38 1.27 -22.84 0.61
CA VAL A 38 2.68 -22.54 0.87
C VAL A 38 2.88 -21.02 0.87
N ALA A 39 3.91 -20.51 1.56
CA ALA A 39 4.16 -19.06 1.63
C ALA A 39 4.31 -18.38 0.25
N GLU A 40 4.78 -19.13 -0.75
CA GLU A 40 4.90 -18.67 -2.15
C GLU A 40 3.53 -18.34 -2.78
N ASP A 41 2.49 -19.09 -2.44
CA ASP A 41 1.12 -18.91 -2.96
C ASP A 41 0.49 -17.60 -2.48
N VAL A 42 0.99 -17.05 -1.36
CA VAL A 42 0.46 -15.83 -0.75
C VAL A 42 1.33 -14.61 -1.04
N TYR A 43 2.61 -14.81 -1.39
CA TYR A 43 3.58 -13.73 -1.61
C TYR A 43 3.12 -12.75 -2.69
N TRP A 44 2.84 -13.23 -3.91
CA TRP A 44 2.42 -12.38 -5.02
C TRP A 44 1.07 -11.68 -4.77
N PRO A 45 0.04 -12.38 -4.27
CA PRO A 45 -1.19 -11.74 -3.82
C PRO A 45 -0.96 -10.64 -2.79
N ALA A 46 -0.12 -10.88 -1.78
CA ALA A 46 0.17 -9.91 -0.72
C ALA A 46 0.92 -8.68 -1.26
N VAL A 47 1.87 -8.85 -2.17
CA VAL A 47 2.57 -7.72 -2.83
C VAL A 47 1.60 -6.88 -3.66
N MET A 48 0.70 -7.51 -4.41
CA MET A 48 -0.35 -6.81 -5.17
C MET A 48 -1.30 -6.05 -4.24
N MET A 49 -1.69 -6.65 -3.12
CA MET A 49 -2.52 -5.99 -2.12
C MET A 49 -1.80 -4.79 -1.48
N LEU A 50 -0.56 -4.96 -1.00
CA LEU A 50 0.20 -3.87 -0.39
C LEU A 50 0.46 -2.71 -1.36
N SER A 51 0.78 -3.00 -2.62
CA SER A 51 0.98 -1.97 -3.65
C SER A 51 -0.33 -1.25 -4.02
N GLY A 52 -1.44 -1.97 -4.16
CA GLY A 52 -2.76 -1.37 -4.37
C GLY A 52 -3.18 -0.46 -3.20
N ALA A 53 -2.96 -0.91 -1.97
CA ALA A 53 -3.21 -0.11 -0.77
C ALA A 53 -2.34 1.16 -0.74
N MET A 54 -1.06 1.04 -1.09
CA MET A 54 -0.15 2.19 -1.17
C MET A 54 -0.62 3.21 -2.21
N VAL A 55 -0.96 2.77 -3.43
CA VAL A 55 -1.49 3.65 -4.48
C VAL A 55 -2.80 4.32 -4.05
N ALA A 56 -3.66 3.60 -3.31
CA ALA A 56 -4.90 4.17 -2.80
C ALA A 56 -4.65 5.27 -1.77
N LEU A 57 -3.73 5.04 -0.84
CA LEU A 57 -3.31 6.03 0.16
C LEU A 57 -2.68 7.26 -0.50
N LEU A 58 -1.79 7.06 -1.48
CA LEU A 58 -1.21 8.17 -2.26
C LEU A 58 -2.30 8.97 -3.00
N GLY A 59 -3.33 8.31 -3.56
CA GLY A 59 -4.46 9.00 -4.18
C GLY A 59 -5.26 9.85 -3.20
N THR A 60 -5.42 9.41 -1.95
CA THR A 60 -6.07 10.21 -0.89
C THR A 60 -5.20 11.34 -0.36
N THR A 61 -3.88 11.14 -0.27
CA THR A 61 -2.93 12.13 0.29
C THR A 61 -2.52 13.18 -0.75
N PHE A 62 -2.44 12.83 -2.04
CA PHE A 62 -1.94 13.71 -3.10
C PHE A 62 -3.02 14.11 -4.12
N GLY A 63 -4.25 13.65 -3.96
CA GLY A 63 -5.32 13.91 -4.90
C GLY A 63 -5.99 15.26 -4.77
N THR A 64 -5.97 15.81 -3.58
CA THR A 64 -6.76 16.98 -3.20
C THR A 64 -6.15 18.24 -3.84
N ASP A 65 -6.98 19.06 -4.49
CA ASP A 65 -6.55 20.34 -5.12
C ASP A 65 -6.21 21.44 -4.10
N HIS A 66 -5.95 21.09 -2.84
CA HIS A 66 -5.54 22.03 -1.79
C HIS A 66 -4.01 22.14 -1.80
N GLU A 67 -3.48 23.15 -2.49
CA GLU A 67 -2.05 23.41 -2.66
C GLU A 67 -1.30 23.67 -1.33
N ASP A 68 -2.01 24.00 -0.25
CA ASP A 68 -1.42 24.34 1.05
C ASP A 68 -1.02 23.13 1.93
N ASP A 69 -1.56 21.93 1.68
CA ASP A 69 -1.32 20.73 2.51
C ASP A 69 -0.24 19.77 1.97
N ARG A 70 0.30 20.02 0.77
CA ARG A 70 1.04 18.99 0.01
C ARG A 70 2.50 18.74 0.40
N SER A 71 3.17 19.62 1.13
CA SER A 71 4.65 19.66 1.06
C SER A 71 5.41 19.28 2.33
N ASN A 72 4.81 19.33 3.53
CA ASN A 72 5.54 19.07 4.78
C ASN A 72 5.26 17.68 5.36
N ASP A 73 3.98 17.31 5.49
CA ASP A 73 3.57 16.09 6.21
C ASP A 73 3.95 14.78 5.49
N LEU A 74 4.14 14.87 4.18
CA LEU A 74 4.48 13.74 3.34
C LEU A 74 5.97 13.35 3.43
N GLY A 75 6.86 14.35 3.41
CA GLY A 75 8.29 14.09 3.57
C GLY A 75 8.54 13.37 4.89
N ASP A 76 7.84 13.81 5.93
CA ASP A 76 7.91 13.21 7.26
C ASP A 76 7.29 11.81 7.29
N ALA A 77 6.12 11.59 6.67
CA ALA A 77 5.48 10.27 6.63
C ALA A 77 6.28 9.22 5.82
N ILE A 78 6.90 9.63 4.71
CA ILE A 78 7.76 8.73 3.90
C ILE A 78 9.04 8.41 4.67
N ASN A 79 9.69 9.40 5.28
CA ASN A 79 10.88 9.17 6.10
C ASN A 79 10.59 8.23 7.27
N GLU A 80 9.45 8.42 7.95
CA GLU A 80 9.01 7.55 9.05
C GLU A 80 8.68 6.11 8.57
N LEU A 81 8.03 5.96 7.41
CA LEU A 81 7.74 4.65 6.84
C LEU A 81 9.03 3.92 6.41
N THR A 82 9.95 4.63 5.75
CA THR A 82 11.26 4.11 5.36
C THR A 82 12.07 3.69 6.59
N ASP A 83 12.04 4.46 7.68
CA ASP A 83 12.68 4.10 8.93
C ASP A 83 12.07 2.84 9.56
N ARG A 84 10.74 2.70 9.54
CA ARG A 84 10.07 1.48 10.03
C ARG A 84 10.39 0.26 9.19
N ILE A 85 10.45 0.39 7.87
CA ILE A 85 10.84 -0.68 6.95
C ILE A 85 12.31 -1.07 7.19
N ASN A 86 13.22 -0.10 7.32
CA ASN A 86 14.63 -0.37 7.61
C ASN A 86 14.83 -1.05 8.96
N ARG A 87 14.05 -0.69 9.98
CA ARG A 87 14.09 -1.37 11.28
C ARG A 87 13.58 -2.81 11.20
N LEU A 88 12.50 -3.04 10.45
CA LEU A 88 11.94 -4.38 10.24
C LEU A 88 12.91 -5.28 9.45
N VAL A 89 13.48 -4.77 8.36
CA VAL A 89 14.46 -5.48 7.52
C VAL A 89 15.78 -5.71 8.28
N GLY A 90 16.21 -4.73 9.08
CA GLY A 90 17.41 -4.83 9.92
C GLY A 90 17.24 -5.74 11.14
N SER A 91 16.03 -5.88 11.69
CA SER A 91 15.75 -6.84 12.77
C SER A 91 15.63 -8.27 12.24
N SER A 92 14.99 -8.48 11.09
CA SER A 92 14.93 -9.81 10.45
C SER A 92 16.30 -10.33 10.02
N SER A 93 17.27 -9.45 9.74
CA SER A 93 18.64 -9.86 9.38
C SER A 93 19.53 -10.22 10.58
N LYS A 94 19.07 -9.97 11.82
CA LYS A 94 19.85 -10.22 13.05
C LYS A 94 19.45 -11.50 13.80
N GLU A 95 18.32 -12.11 13.48
CA GLU A 95 17.89 -13.37 14.12
C GLU A 95 18.55 -14.62 13.52
N ASP A 96 19.30 -14.51 12.41
CA ASP A 96 20.02 -15.65 11.79
C ASP A 96 21.47 -15.84 12.31
N GLN A 97 21.90 -15.18 13.39
CA GLN A 97 23.27 -15.29 13.93
C GLN A 97 23.38 -15.75 15.40
N GLU A 98 22.28 -16.18 16.02
CA GLU A 98 22.30 -16.83 17.34
C GLU A 98 21.76 -18.28 17.26
N GLU A 99 22.53 -19.16 16.61
CA GLU A 99 22.59 -20.60 16.92
C GLU A 99 24.05 -21.04 17.11
#